data_AF-A0AAD5M420-F1
#
_entry.id   AF-A0AAD5M420-F1
#
_cell.length_a   1.000
_cell.length_b   1.000
_cell.length_c   1.000
_cell.angle_alpha   90.00
_cell.angle_beta   90.00
_cell.angle_gamma   90.00
#
_symmetry.space_group_name_H-M   'P 1'
#
loop_
_entity.id
_entity.type
_entity.pdbx_description
1 polymer ?
#
loop_
_entity_poly.entity_id
_entity_poly.type
_entity_poly.pdbx_seq_one_letter_code
_entity_poly.pdbx_strand_id
1 'polypeptide(L)'
;MDEDANERRRRQCRISQRRYRDKKGSAEYNLRLDVNSLRESVERLRNTRELLQAKLSLDRRVVDNSVLKAVEQYFAVFAHGLHDPDAGDHVRRCYELQVSFLCAFLAPDVQLGGQDRRGADAVLEQWRRYTRFHASLAVALDSASVFGSDTASPLVKARGRLSVRLTPATIEHLFPHVVGREDLARRLVGPEIQYALCTEFVFDERVQVVRYDFSVDVLAGLNGVLQDPFLTADVLQGARISTLGLLCPDDESVLLLEGTRGHEKQEVEEGEKEEEQEESGGAEGRAPPPPHPPSRLAVSYLMS
;
A
#
# COMPACT_ATOMS: atom_id res chain seq x y z
N MET A 1 85.85 31.53 33.01
CA MET A 1 84.52 31.44 33.66
C MET A 1 83.39 31.64 32.64
N ASP A 2 83.28 32.80 31.97
CA ASP A 2 82.18 33.04 31.03
C ASP A 2 82.22 32.19 29.75
N GLU A 3 83.41 31.76 29.33
CA GLU A 3 83.59 30.94 28.13
C GLU A 3 83.02 29.52 28.30
N ASP A 4 83.30 28.87 29.44
CA ASP A 4 82.66 27.62 29.87
C ASP A 4 81.13 27.72 29.94
N ALA A 5 80.61 28.84 30.44
CA ALA A 5 79.18 29.07 30.56
C ALA A 5 78.52 29.20 29.16
N ASN A 6 79.16 29.93 28.25
CA ASN A 6 78.73 30.05 26.86
C ASN A 6 78.81 28.71 26.10
N GLU A 7 79.85 27.91 26.32
CA GLU A 7 79.97 26.59 25.69
C GLU A 7 78.92 25.60 26.21
N ARG A 8 78.67 25.56 27.52
CA ARG A 8 77.57 24.78 28.13
C ARG A 8 76.21 25.19 27.56
N ARG A 9 75.95 26.49 27.42
CA ARG A 9 74.71 27.03 26.83
C ARG A 9 74.57 26.65 25.35
N ARG A 10 75.64 26.76 24.55
CA ARG A 10 75.68 26.30 23.15
C ARG A 10 75.40 24.79 23.04
N ARG A 11 75.98 23.97 23.92
CA ARG A 11 75.75 22.52 23.98
C ARG A 11 74.30 22.18 24.35
N GLN A 12 73.72 22.86 25.33
CA GLN A 12 72.30 22.71 25.70
C GLN A 12 71.35 23.14 24.57
N CYS A 13 71.61 24.26 23.88
CA CYS A 13 70.84 24.66 22.71
C CYS A 13 70.89 23.61 21.59
N ARG A 14 72.06 23.04 21.28
CA ARG A 14 72.19 21.95 20.30
C ARG A 14 71.38 20.71 20.69
N ILE A 15 71.41 20.30 21.96
CA ILE A 15 70.64 19.15 22.47
C ILE A 15 69.13 19.43 22.41
N SER A 16 68.69 20.64 22.80
CA SER A 16 67.28 21.04 22.76
C SER A 16 66.75 21.12 21.32
N GLN A 17 67.51 21.72 20.39
CA GLN A 17 67.16 21.76 18.97
C GLN A 17 67.08 20.35 18.36
N ARG A 18 67.98 19.43 18.73
CA ARG A 18 67.90 18.03 18.32
C ARG A 18 66.61 17.39 18.83
N ARG A 19 66.33 17.45 20.14
CA ARG A 19 65.09 16.90 20.74
C ARG A 19 63.82 17.48 20.11
N TYR A 20 63.80 18.77 19.78
CA TYR A 20 62.67 19.40 19.10
C TYR A 20 62.49 18.89 17.66
N ARG A 21 63.58 18.75 16.90
CA ARG A 21 63.56 18.17 15.55
C ARG A 21 63.11 16.70 15.59
N ASP A 22 63.65 15.92 16.52
CA ASP A 22 63.28 14.51 16.72
C ASP A 22 61.78 14.39 17.06
N LYS A 23 61.29 15.17 18.05
CA LYS A 23 59.86 15.18 18.44
C LYS A 23 58.95 15.62 17.29
N LYS A 24 59.36 16.62 16.50
CA LYS A 24 58.60 17.07 15.32
C LYS A 24 58.57 15.99 14.24
N GLY A 25 59.71 15.33 13.96
CA GLY A 25 59.81 14.23 13.02
C GLY A 25 58.94 13.03 13.42
N SER A 26 58.94 12.65 14.70
CA SER A 26 58.05 11.59 15.21
C SER A 26 56.57 11.96 15.12
N ALA A 27 56.20 13.22 15.39
CA ALA A 27 54.82 13.68 15.24
C ALA A 27 54.36 13.68 13.76
N GLU A 28 55.20 14.17 12.85
CA GLU A 28 54.93 14.11 11.40
C GLU A 28 54.86 12.68 10.87
N TYR A 29 55.68 11.76 11.40
CA TYR A 29 55.65 10.35 11.06
C TYR A 29 54.37 9.66 11.54
N ASN A 30 53.99 9.85 12.82
CA ASN A 30 52.76 9.29 13.37
C ASN A 30 51.53 9.80 12.61
N LEU A 31 51.46 11.10 12.32
CA LEU A 31 50.36 11.68 11.54
C LEU A 31 50.26 11.07 10.12
N ARG A 32 51.39 10.72 9.48
CA ARG A 32 51.38 10.01 8.20
C ARG A 32 50.86 8.58 8.33
N LEU A 33 51.20 7.87 9.41
CA LEU A 33 50.63 6.55 9.70
C LEU A 33 49.12 6.64 9.94
N ASP A 34 48.66 7.61 10.74
CA ASP A 34 47.24 7.82 11.02
C ASP A 34 46.45 8.15 9.75
N VAL A 35 46.97 9.06 8.90
CA VAL A 35 46.36 9.39 7.61
C VAL A 35 46.29 8.19 6.67
N ASN A 36 47.33 7.34 6.64
CA ASN A 36 47.30 6.12 5.83
C ASN A 36 46.30 5.09 6.38
N SER A 37 46.30 4.86 7.70
CA SER A 37 45.35 3.96 8.37
C SER A 37 43.88 4.39 8.17
N LEU A 38 43.63 5.71 8.23
CA LEU A 38 42.31 6.28 7.93
C LEU A 38 41.93 6.11 6.45
N ARG A 39 42.88 6.27 5.52
CA ARG A 39 42.64 6.01 4.08
C ARG A 39 42.28 4.55 3.81
N GLU A 40 43.06 3.61 4.34
CA GLU A 40 42.76 2.17 4.25
C GLU A 40 41.40 1.83 4.87
N SER A 41 41.05 2.46 5.99
CA SER A 41 39.75 2.28 6.65
C SER A 41 38.60 2.83 5.81
N VAL A 42 38.76 4.02 5.21
CA VAL A 42 37.77 4.62 4.31
C VAL A 42 37.58 3.77 3.05
N GLU A 43 38.66 3.25 2.47
CA GLU A 43 38.61 2.34 1.32
C GLU A 43 37.89 1.03 1.66
N ARG A 44 38.26 0.40 2.78
CA ARG A 44 37.58 -0.81 3.30
C ARG A 44 36.08 -0.58 3.52
N LEU A 45 35.70 0.56 4.10
CA LEU A 45 34.29 0.92 4.33
C LEU A 45 33.53 1.20 3.03
N ARG A 46 34.16 1.84 2.03
CA ARG A 46 33.56 2.04 0.69
C ARG A 46 33.31 0.70 0.00
N ASN A 47 34.32 -0.17 -0.05
CA ASN A 47 34.20 -1.50 -0.64
C ASN A 47 33.11 -2.34 0.06
N THR A 48 33.05 -2.26 1.40
CA THR A 48 32.00 -2.94 2.19
C THR A 48 30.61 -2.38 1.86
N ARG A 49 30.46 -1.06 1.75
CA ARG A 49 29.18 -0.42 1.36
C ARG A 49 28.74 -0.86 -0.03
N GLU A 50 29.65 -0.88 -1.00
CA GLU A 50 29.38 -1.27 -2.39
C GLU A 50 28.94 -2.75 -2.48
N LEU A 51 29.61 -3.65 -1.76
CA LEU A 51 29.20 -5.05 -1.67
C LEU A 51 27.81 -5.22 -1.03
N LEU A 52 27.51 -4.49 0.05
CA LEU A 52 26.19 -4.51 0.68
C LEU A 52 25.10 -3.93 -0.24
N GLN A 53 25.37 -2.84 -0.95
CA GLN A 53 24.45 -2.24 -1.93
C GLN A 53 24.17 -3.20 -3.10
N ALA A 54 25.20 -3.89 -3.60
CA ALA A 54 25.06 -4.91 -4.64
C ALA A 54 24.21 -6.10 -4.14
N LYS A 55 24.45 -6.57 -2.90
CA LYS A 55 23.65 -7.65 -2.29
C LYS A 55 22.18 -7.24 -2.14
N LEU A 56 21.89 -6.10 -1.51
CA LEU A 56 20.51 -5.60 -1.35
C LEU A 56 19.79 -5.42 -2.69
N SER A 57 20.51 -5.00 -3.73
CA SER A 57 19.95 -4.88 -5.09
C SER A 57 19.63 -6.24 -5.72
N LEU A 58 20.39 -7.29 -5.41
CA LEU A 58 20.13 -8.65 -5.87
C LEU A 58 18.97 -9.28 -5.08
N ASP A 59 19.00 -9.19 -3.75
CA ASP A 59 17.96 -9.71 -2.85
C ASP A 59 16.60 -9.10 -3.23
N ARG A 60 16.54 -7.78 -3.45
CA ARG A 60 15.36 -7.08 -3.98
C ARG A 60 14.90 -7.65 -5.30
N ARG A 61 15.79 -7.85 -6.29
CA ARG A 61 15.40 -8.41 -7.60
C ARG A 61 14.82 -9.83 -7.48
N VAL A 62 15.26 -10.63 -6.52
CA VAL A 62 14.68 -11.95 -6.26
C VAL A 62 13.24 -11.80 -5.74
N VAL A 63 13.02 -10.92 -4.76
CA VAL A 63 11.68 -10.60 -4.24
C VAL A 63 10.77 -10.05 -5.35
N ASP A 64 11.20 -9.00 -6.05
CA ASP A 64 10.45 -8.35 -7.14
C ASP A 64 10.01 -9.37 -8.22
N ASN A 65 10.90 -10.26 -8.65
CA ASN A 65 10.56 -11.33 -9.61
C ASN A 65 9.62 -12.40 -9.04
N SER A 66 9.68 -12.68 -7.73
CA SER A 66 8.80 -13.67 -7.09
C SER A 66 7.35 -13.18 -7.00
N VAL A 67 7.15 -11.92 -6.59
CA VAL A 67 5.81 -11.32 -6.50
C VAL A 67 5.18 -11.09 -7.87
N LEU A 68 5.97 -10.70 -8.87
CA LEU A 68 5.49 -10.58 -10.26
C LEU A 68 4.98 -11.92 -10.80
N LYS A 69 5.74 -13.00 -10.63
CA LYS A 69 5.32 -14.35 -11.04
C LYS A 69 4.08 -14.85 -10.30
N ALA A 70 3.96 -14.55 -9.01
CA ALA A 70 2.78 -14.90 -8.23
C ALA A 70 1.52 -14.17 -8.74
N VAL A 71 1.66 -12.89 -9.13
CA VAL A 71 0.58 -12.12 -9.78
C VAL A 71 0.26 -12.64 -11.18
N GLU A 72 1.27 -12.95 -12.01
CA GLU A 72 1.06 -13.59 -13.33
C GLU A 72 0.28 -14.90 -13.20
N GLN A 73 0.64 -15.73 -12.20
CA GLN A 73 -0.08 -16.97 -11.88
C GLN A 73 -1.51 -16.71 -11.41
N TYR A 74 -1.76 -15.70 -10.56
CA TYR A 74 -3.10 -15.32 -10.15
C TYR A 74 -4.01 -15.01 -11.35
N PHE A 75 -3.53 -14.20 -12.29
CA PHE A 75 -4.28 -13.89 -13.51
C PHE A 75 -4.48 -15.10 -14.42
N ALA A 76 -3.50 -16.03 -14.51
CA ALA A 76 -3.65 -17.26 -15.28
C ALA A 76 -4.65 -18.24 -14.65
N VAL A 77 -4.62 -18.41 -13.32
CA VAL A 77 -5.50 -19.31 -12.55
C VAL A 77 -6.96 -18.88 -12.62
N PHE A 78 -7.24 -17.58 -12.71
CA PHE A 78 -8.60 -17.03 -12.81
C PHE A 78 -8.91 -16.42 -14.19
N ALA A 79 -8.16 -16.79 -15.23
CA ALA A 79 -8.30 -16.24 -16.59
C ALA A 79 -9.71 -16.40 -17.19
N HIS A 80 -10.50 -17.38 -16.70
CA HIS A 80 -11.88 -17.63 -17.11
C HIS A 80 -12.86 -17.64 -15.91
N GLY A 81 -12.49 -16.96 -14.82
CA GLY A 81 -13.27 -16.94 -13.59
C GLY A 81 -13.09 -18.18 -12.72
N LEU A 82 -14.08 -18.44 -11.87
CA LEU A 82 -14.10 -19.52 -10.90
C LEU A 82 -14.75 -20.77 -11.49
N HIS A 83 -14.10 -21.92 -11.38
CA HIS A 83 -14.68 -23.18 -11.83
C HIS A 83 -15.89 -23.58 -10.96
N ASP A 84 -16.93 -24.10 -11.61
CA ASP A 84 -18.12 -24.62 -10.93
C ASP A 84 -17.82 -26.02 -10.37
N PRO A 85 -17.82 -26.23 -9.03
CA PRO A 85 -17.54 -27.52 -8.44
C PRO A 85 -18.59 -28.59 -8.76
N ASP A 86 -19.80 -28.20 -9.17
CA ASP A 86 -20.89 -29.12 -9.48
C ASP A 86 -20.89 -29.55 -10.96
N ALA A 87 -20.04 -28.94 -11.81
CA ALA A 87 -19.89 -29.27 -13.24
C ALA A 87 -19.09 -30.57 -13.52
N GLY A 88 -18.78 -31.37 -12.48
CA GLY A 88 -18.18 -32.70 -12.57
C GLY A 88 -16.73 -32.80 -12.10
N ASP A 89 -16.26 -34.03 -11.85
CA ASP A 89 -15.02 -34.35 -11.13
C ASP A 89 -13.76 -33.60 -11.59
N HIS A 90 -13.59 -33.39 -12.90
CA HIS A 90 -12.42 -32.66 -13.40
C HIS A 90 -12.49 -31.17 -13.07
N VAL A 91 -13.65 -30.54 -13.30
CA VAL A 91 -13.89 -29.12 -13.02
C VAL A 91 -13.82 -28.85 -11.52
N ARG A 92 -14.36 -29.76 -10.71
CA ARG A 92 -14.22 -29.75 -9.25
C ARG A 92 -12.77 -29.74 -8.79
N ARG A 93 -11.89 -30.57 -9.37
CA ARG A 93 -10.45 -30.53 -9.05
C ARG A 93 -9.81 -29.21 -9.45
N CYS A 94 -10.22 -28.61 -10.56
CA CYS A 94 -9.74 -27.28 -10.95
C CYS A 94 -10.21 -26.18 -9.99
N TYR A 95 -11.45 -26.27 -9.48
CA TYR A 95 -11.95 -25.41 -8.40
C TYR A 95 -11.15 -25.60 -7.08
N GLU A 96 -10.93 -26.85 -6.66
CA GLU A 96 -10.12 -27.17 -5.47
C GLU A 96 -8.69 -26.63 -5.60
N LEU A 97 -8.09 -26.69 -6.80
CA LEU A 97 -6.81 -26.04 -7.11
C LEU A 97 -6.87 -24.51 -7.00
N GLN A 98 -7.90 -23.86 -7.57
CA GLN A 98 -8.10 -22.40 -7.46
C GLN A 98 -8.22 -21.94 -6.00
N VAL A 99 -9.00 -22.65 -5.17
CA VAL A 99 -9.13 -22.35 -3.74
C VAL A 99 -7.79 -22.56 -3.02
N SER A 100 -7.11 -23.69 -3.26
CA SER A 100 -5.81 -23.96 -2.62
C SER A 100 -4.75 -22.92 -2.99
N PHE A 101 -4.78 -22.40 -4.23
CA PHE A 101 -3.91 -21.32 -4.69
C PHE A 101 -4.20 -20.03 -3.92
N LEU A 102 -5.47 -19.63 -3.76
CA LEU A 102 -5.82 -18.46 -2.95
C LEU A 102 -5.38 -18.60 -1.49
N CYS A 103 -5.54 -19.78 -0.87
CA CYS A 103 -5.09 -20.03 0.51
C CYS A 103 -3.57 -19.95 0.69
N ALA A 104 -2.78 -20.16 -0.37
CA ALA A 104 -1.33 -19.99 -0.35
C ALA A 104 -0.93 -18.54 -0.68
N PHE A 105 -1.58 -17.94 -1.67
CA PHE A 105 -1.27 -16.62 -2.23
C PHE A 105 -1.73 -15.46 -1.33
N LEU A 106 -2.85 -15.61 -0.62
CA LEU A 106 -3.42 -14.59 0.26
C LEU A 106 -3.03 -14.85 1.72
N ALA A 107 -2.79 -13.79 2.48
CA ALA A 107 -2.69 -13.88 3.94
C ALA A 107 -4.06 -14.20 4.56
N PRO A 108 -4.12 -14.89 5.72
CA PRO A 108 -5.39 -15.31 6.33
C PRO A 108 -6.39 -14.19 6.60
N ASP A 109 -5.92 -12.97 6.89
CA ASP A 109 -6.70 -11.78 7.21
C ASP A 109 -6.62 -10.69 6.11
N VAL A 110 -6.29 -11.08 4.87
CA VAL A 110 -6.14 -10.17 3.72
C VAL A 110 -7.30 -9.17 3.61
N GLN A 111 -6.95 -7.91 3.35
CA GLN A 111 -7.91 -6.82 3.21
C GLN A 111 -8.37 -6.70 1.76
N LEU A 112 -9.69 -6.65 1.52
CA LEU A 112 -10.30 -6.46 0.21
C LEU A 112 -10.92 -5.06 0.09
N GLY A 113 -10.40 -4.21 -0.79
CA GLY A 113 -11.09 -2.97 -1.23
C GLY A 113 -11.41 -1.98 -0.11
N GLY A 114 -10.66 -1.99 1.00
CA GLY A 114 -10.96 -1.21 2.21
C GLY A 114 -12.23 -1.62 2.97
N GLN A 115 -12.82 -2.79 2.68
CA GLN A 115 -14.03 -3.28 3.35
C GLN A 115 -13.72 -3.91 4.73
N ASP A 116 -14.75 -4.00 5.58
CA ASP A 116 -14.69 -4.72 6.85
C ASP A 116 -14.49 -6.24 6.68
N ARG A 117 -14.90 -6.79 5.52
CA ARG A 117 -14.73 -8.21 5.20
C ARG A 117 -13.27 -8.50 4.81
N ARG A 118 -12.66 -9.44 5.55
CA ARG A 118 -11.27 -9.87 5.43
C ARG A 118 -11.17 -11.36 5.08
N GLY A 119 -10.00 -11.76 4.60
CA GLY A 119 -9.66 -13.15 4.32
C GLY A 119 -9.98 -13.60 2.89
N ALA A 120 -9.47 -14.79 2.54
CA ALA A 120 -9.55 -15.34 1.19
C ALA A 120 -11.00 -15.53 0.69
N ASP A 121 -11.95 -15.81 1.60
CA ASP A 121 -13.37 -15.99 1.28
C ASP A 121 -13.99 -14.74 0.63
N ALA A 122 -13.56 -13.53 1.03
CA ALA A 122 -14.06 -12.30 0.44
C ALA A 122 -13.64 -12.15 -1.03
N VAL A 123 -12.39 -12.54 -1.36
CA VAL A 123 -11.87 -12.53 -2.74
C VAL A 123 -12.54 -13.64 -3.57
N LEU A 124 -12.68 -14.83 -2.99
CA LEU A 124 -13.33 -15.99 -3.64
C LEU A 124 -14.81 -15.73 -3.96
N GLU A 125 -15.53 -15.06 -3.06
CA GLU A 125 -16.93 -14.68 -3.26
C GLU A 125 -17.10 -13.65 -4.39
N GLN A 126 -16.16 -12.71 -4.56
CA GLN A 126 -16.20 -11.80 -5.72
C GLN A 126 -15.94 -12.55 -7.03
N TRP A 127 -15.00 -13.50 -7.07
CA TRP A 127 -14.85 -14.40 -8.23
C TRP A 127 -16.10 -15.21 -8.52
N ARG A 128 -16.78 -15.74 -7.49
CA ARG A 128 -18.06 -16.44 -7.63
C ARG A 128 -19.13 -15.54 -8.26
N ARG A 129 -19.34 -14.32 -7.75
CA ARG A 129 -20.33 -13.37 -8.30
C ARG A 129 -20.02 -13.00 -9.74
N TYR A 130 -18.78 -12.63 -10.01
CA TYR A 130 -18.33 -12.28 -11.35
C TYR A 130 -18.53 -13.43 -12.35
N THR A 131 -18.27 -14.67 -11.95
CA THR A 131 -18.47 -15.83 -12.82
C THR A 131 -19.95 -16.19 -12.98
N ARG A 132 -20.72 -16.19 -11.88
CA ARG A 132 -22.14 -16.57 -11.87
C ARG A 132 -23.03 -15.57 -12.60
N PHE A 133 -22.77 -14.27 -12.45
CA PHE A 133 -23.64 -13.22 -13.00
C PHE A 133 -23.35 -12.89 -14.46
N HIS A 134 -22.46 -13.59 -15.17
CA HIS A 134 -22.14 -13.33 -16.58
C HIS A 134 -22.22 -14.63 -17.41
N ALA A 135 -22.66 -14.56 -18.66
CA ALA A 135 -22.68 -15.73 -19.56
C ALA A 135 -21.27 -16.23 -19.92
N SER A 136 -20.31 -15.31 -19.93
CA SER A 136 -18.89 -15.60 -20.13
C SER A 136 -18.09 -14.54 -19.40
N LEU A 137 -16.96 -14.94 -18.85
CA LEU A 137 -15.98 -14.04 -18.24
C LEU A 137 -14.58 -14.45 -18.66
N ALA A 138 -13.77 -13.47 -19.05
CA ALA A 138 -12.35 -13.65 -19.32
C ALA A 138 -11.54 -12.49 -18.73
N VAL A 139 -10.39 -12.81 -18.13
CA VAL A 139 -9.45 -11.82 -17.57
C VAL A 139 -8.08 -12.00 -18.21
N ALA A 140 -7.50 -10.90 -18.67
CA ALA A 140 -6.17 -10.87 -19.24
C ALA A 140 -5.28 -9.86 -18.49
N LEU A 141 -4.04 -10.25 -18.19
CA LEU A 141 -3.01 -9.36 -17.66
C LEU A 141 -2.29 -8.67 -18.82
N ASP A 142 -2.26 -7.34 -18.81
CA ASP A 142 -1.56 -6.53 -19.81
C ASP A 142 -0.19 -6.06 -19.33
N SER A 143 -0.05 -5.75 -18.03
CA SER A 143 1.22 -5.39 -17.41
C SER A 143 1.17 -5.54 -15.89
N ALA A 144 2.31 -5.85 -15.26
CA ALA A 144 2.50 -5.76 -13.83
C ALA A 144 3.84 -5.08 -13.53
N SER A 145 3.89 -4.26 -12.47
CA SER A 145 5.14 -3.65 -12.01
C SER A 145 5.16 -3.49 -10.49
N VAL A 146 6.34 -3.67 -9.89
CA VAL A 146 6.58 -3.54 -8.45
C VAL A 146 6.91 -2.09 -8.09
N PHE A 147 6.34 -1.62 -6.99
CA PHE A 147 6.51 -0.29 -6.41
C PHE A 147 6.96 -0.40 -4.96
N GLY A 148 7.58 0.68 -4.47
CA GLY A 148 8.16 0.76 -3.13
C GLY A 148 9.69 0.64 -3.12
N SER A 149 10.27 1.04 -1.99
CA SER A 149 11.69 0.84 -1.65
C SER A 149 11.90 -0.25 -0.61
N ASP A 150 10.83 -0.66 0.07
CA ASP A 150 10.83 -1.69 1.10
C ASP A 150 10.60 -3.07 0.49
N THR A 151 11.50 -4.00 0.79
CA THR A 151 11.42 -5.41 0.39
C THR A 151 10.56 -6.25 1.33
N ALA A 152 10.23 -5.77 2.53
CA ALA A 152 9.36 -6.46 3.48
C ALA A 152 7.88 -6.30 3.13
N SER A 153 7.51 -5.26 2.38
CA SER A 153 6.15 -5.08 1.86
C SER A 153 6.12 -4.48 0.44
N PRO A 154 6.48 -5.28 -0.59
CA PRO A 154 6.43 -4.82 -1.97
C PRO A 154 4.98 -4.68 -2.46
N LEU A 155 4.70 -3.58 -3.17
CA LEU A 155 3.41 -3.32 -3.81
C LEU A 155 3.49 -3.68 -5.30
N VAL A 156 2.73 -4.67 -5.76
CA VAL A 156 2.57 -4.95 -7.19
C VAL A 156 1.29 -4.29 -7.69
N LYS A 157 1.39 -3.45 -8.73
CA LYS A 157 0.23 -2.93 -9.45
C LYS A 157 0.15 -3.61 -10.81
N ALA A 158 -0.93 -4.36 -11.02
CA ALA A 158 -1.30 -4.99 -12.27
C ALA A 158 -2.34 -4.15 -13.01
N ARG A 159 -2.22 -4.10 -14.35
CA ARG A 159 -3.27 -3.62 -15.25
C ARG A 159 -3.64 -4.74 -16.21
N GLY A 160 -4.92 -4.86 -16.49
CA GLY A 160 -5.45 -5.88 -17.37
C GLY A 160 -6.81 -5.49 -17.91
N ARG A 161 -7.48 -6.47 -18.51
CA ARG A 161 -8.82 -6.33 -19.09
C ARG A 161 -9.71 -7.44 -18.61
N LEU A 162 -10.95 -7.08 -18.28
CA LEU A 162 -12.04 -7.99 -17.94
C LEU A 162 -13.05 -7.91 -19.09
N SER A 163 -13.19 -9.00 -19.86
CA SER A 163 -14.23 -9.16 -20.89
C SER A 163 -15.38 -9.98 -20.30
N VAL A 164 -16.62 -9.49 -20.43
CA VAL A 164 -17.83 -10.21 -19.99
C VAL A 164 -18.93 -10.17 -21.04
N ARG A 165 -19.94 -11.05 -20.89
CA ARG A 165 -21.21 -10.96 -21.62
C ARG A 165 -22.36 -10.93 -20.63
N LEU A 166 -23.21 -9.90 -20.72
CA LEU A 166 -24.38 -9.77 -19.87
C LEU A 166 -25.52 -10.67 -20.39
N THR A 167 -26.31 -11.18 -19.45
CA THR A 167 -27.54 -11.97 -19.64
C THR A 167 -28.74 -11.19 -19.09
N PRO A 168 -30.00 -11.60 -19.37
CA PRO A 168 -31.16 -11.03 -18.68
C PRO A 168 -31.04 -11.15 -17.14
N ALA A 169 -30.57 -12.29 -16.63
CA ALA A 169 -30.29 -12.47 -15.21
C ALA A 169 -29.21 -11.50 -14.69
N THR A 170 -28.21 -11.14 -15.51
CA THR A 170 -27.21 -10.11 -15.13
C THR A 170 -27.88 -8.75 -14.92
N ILE A 171 -28.86 -8.39 -15.74
CA ILE A 171 -29.64 -7.16 -15.57
C ILE A 171 -30.45 -7.23 -14.28
N GLU A 172 -31.14 -8.35 -14.02
CA GLU A 172 -31.92 -8.55 -12.79
C GLU A 172 -31.07 -8.41 -11.50
N HIS A 173 -29.86 -8.97 -11.47
CA HIS A 173 -29.00 -8.96 -10.27
C HIS A 173 -28.16 -7.69 -10.14
N LEU A 174 -27.63 -7.12 -11.25
CA LEU A 174 -26.69 -5.99 -11.20
C LEU A 174 -27.32 -4.63 -11.55
N PHE A 175 -28.41 -4.61 -12.30
CA PHE A 175 -29.07 -3.39 -12.79
C PHE A 175 -30.60 -3.50 -12.62
N PRO A 176 -31.12 -3.76 -11.41
CA PRO A 176 -32.54 -4.09 -11.20
C PRO A 176 -33.51 -2.98 -11.67
N HIS A 177 -33.07 -1.72 -11.64
CA HIS A 177 -33.83 -0.57 -12.17
C HIS A 177 -33.93 -0.52 -13.70
N VAL A 178 -33.14 -1.34 -14.40
CA VAL A 178 -33.19 -1.52 -15.87
C VAL A 178 -34.15 -2.65 -16.27
N VAL A 179 -34.62 -3.46 -15.31
CA VAL A 179 -35.63 -4.51 -15.57
C VAL A 179 -36.96 -3.85 -15.99
N GLY A 180 -37.33 -4.02 -17.27
CA GLY A 180 -38.46 -3.35 -17.91
C GLY A 180 -38.07 -2.30 -18.95
N ARG A 181 -36.81 -1.87 -18.99
CA ARG A 181 -36.26 -1.01 -20.06
C ARG A 181 -35.70 -1.86 -21.20
N GLU A 182 -36.58 -2.31 -22.08
CA GLU A 182 -36.22 -3.13 -23.25
C GLU A 182 -35.19 -2.46 -24.18
N ASP A 183 -35.21 -1.13 -24.26
CA ASP A 183 -34.24 -0.30 -25.00
C ASP A 183 -32.81 -0.53 -24.50
N LEU A 184 -32.64 -0.62 -23.18
CA LEU A 184 -31.36 -0.87 -22.53
C LEU A 184 -30.99 -2.34 -22.56
N ALA A 185 -31.92 -3.21 -22.16
CA ALA A 185 -31.69 -4.66 -22.09
C ALA A 185 -31.23 -5.22 -23.44
N ARG A 186 -31.84 -4.80 -24.55
CA ARG A 186 -31.47 -5.23 -25.91
C ARG A 186 -30.06 -4.78 -26.35
N ARG A 187 -29.53 -3.71 -25.75
CA ARG A 187 -28.18 -3.19 -26.05
C ARG A 187 -27.12 -3.81 -25.14
N LEU A 188 -27.48 -4.08 -23.89
CA LEU A 188 -26.59 -4.58 -22.85
C LEU A 188 -26.40 -6.10 -22.91
N VAL A 189 -27.46 -6.86 -23.22
CA VAL A 189 -27.45 -8.33 -23.23
C VAL A 189 -26.94 -8.89 -24.55
N GLY A 190 -25.90 -9.72 -24.50
CA GLY A 190 -25.33 -10.43 -25.66
C GLY A 190 -23.96 -9.94 -26.16
N PRO A 191 -23.74 -8.62 -26.39
CA PRO A 191 -22.42 -8.09 -26.71
C PRO A 191 -21.36 -8.44 -25.68
N GLU A 192 -20.11 -8.54 -26.13
CA GLU A 192 -18.98 -8.58 -25.21
C GLU A 192 -18.67 -7.15 -24.76
N ILE A 193 -18.60 -6.96 -23.45
CA ILE A 193 -18.23 -5.69 -22.82
C ILE A 193 -16.85 -5.87 -22.22
N GLN A 194 -15.92 -4.99 -22.59
CA GLN A 194 -14.57 -4.98 -22.06
C GLN A 194 -14.39 -3.81 -21.09
N TYR A 195 -13.94 -4.14 -19.88
CA TYR A 195 -13.60 -3.18 -18.85
C TYR A 195 -12.08 -3.15 -18.63
N ALA A 196 -11.54 -1.96 -18.40
CA ALA A 196 -10.17 -1.83 -17.88
C ALA A 196 -10.16 -2.28 -16.42
N LEU A 197 -9.21 -3.13 -16.06
CA LEU A 197 -9.00 -3.65 -14.71
C LEU A 197 -7.66 -3.16 -14.17
N CYS A 198 -7.65 -2.64 -12.95
CA CYS A 198 -6.44 -2.41 -12.19
C CYS A 198 -6.51 -3.22 -10.89
N THR A 199 -5.40 -3.83 -10.48
CA THR A 199 -5.32 -4.60 -9.22
C THR A 199 -4.02 -4.25 -8.50
N GLU A 200 -4.11 -3.99 -7.20
CA GLU A 200 -2.99 -3.69 -6.31
C GLU A 200 -2.87 -4.79 -5.25
N PHE A 201 -1.68 -5.39 -5.20
CA PHE A 201 -1.33 -6.45 -4.27
C PHE A 201 -0.21 -5.93 -3.37
N VAL A 202 -0.47 -5.78 -2.07
CA VAL A 202 0.58 -5.57 -1.07
C VAL A 202 0.94 -6.92 -0.47
N PHE A 203 2.21 -7.29 -0.55
CA PHE A 203 2.72 -8.54 0.03
C PHE A 203 3.33 -8.32 1.41
N ASP A 204 3.56 -9.42 2.13
CA ASP A 204 4.39 -9.51 3.33
C ASP A 204 5.75 -10.18 3.04
N GLU A 205 6.57 -10.34 4.09
CA GLU A 205 7.85 -11.05 4.05
C GLU A 205 7.75 -12.53 3.64
N ARG A 206 6.55 -13.12 3.68
CA ARG A 206 6.27 -14.51 3.29
C ARG A 206 5.81 -14.63 1.84
N VAL A 207 5.75 -13.52 1.10
CA VAL A 207 5.22 -13.46 -0.27
C VAL A 207 3.72 -13.83 -0.30
N GLN A 208 2.99 -13.50 0.77
CA GLN A 208 1.53 -13.59 0.85
C GLN A 208 0.89 -12.20 0.77
N VAL A 209 -0.25 -12.08 0.10
CA VAL A 209 -0.94 -10.80 -0.10
C VAL A 209 -1.73 -10.42 1.16
N VAL A 210 -1.36 -9.30 1.80
CA VAL A 210 -2.03 -8.75 2.99
C VAL A 210 -3.07 -7.66 2.66
N ARG A 211 -2.96 -7.03 1.50
CA ARG A 211 -3.99 -6.14 0.95
C ARG A 211 -4.15 -6.40 -0.55
N TYR A 212 -5.39 -6.66 -0.96
CA TYR A 212 -5.81 -6.91 -2.32
C TYR A 212 -6.89 -5.87 -2.67
N ASP A 213 -6.53 -4.87 -3.46
CA ASP A 213 -7.47 -3.86 -3.96
C ASP A 213 -7.61 -4.00 -5.47
N PHE A 214 -8.81 -3.73 -6.00
CA PHE A 214 -9.00 -3.66 -7.44
C PHE A 214 -9.97 -2.54 -7.82
N SER A 215 -9.87 -2.09 -9.07
CA SER A 215 -10.84 -1.22 -9.69
C SER A 215 -11.18 -1.69 -11.10
N VAL A 216 -12.46 -1.66 -11.44
CA VAL A 216 -12.98 -1.97 -12.79
C VAL A 216 -13.64 -0.72 -13.36
N ASP A 217 -13.22 -0.28 -14.54
CA ASP A 217 -13.83 0.85 -15.24
C ASP A 217 -15.12 0.41 -15.96
N VAL A 218 -16.17 0.19 -15.16
CA VAL A 218 -17.49 -0.22 -15.64
C VAL A 218 -18.13 0.89 -16.49
N LEU A 219 -17.86 2.17 -16.15
CA LEU A 219 -18.35 3.35 -16.88
C LEU A 219 -17.85 3.36 -18.32
N ALA A 220 -16.54 3.26 -18.54
CA ALA A 220 -16.00 3.27 -19.90
C ALA A 220 -16.47 2.07 -20.73
N GLY A 221 -16.52 0.87 -20.13
CA GLY A 221 -16.97 -0.34 -20.84
C GLY A 221 -18.44 -0.30 -21.23
N LEU A 222 -19.34 0.09 -20.31
CA LEU A 222 -20.76 0.25 -20.62
C LEU A 222 -20.99 1.36 -21.65
N ASN A 223 -20.30 2.51 -21.53
CA ASN A 223 -20.41 3.60 -22.50
C ASN A 223 -19.90 3.19 -23.90
N GLY A 224 -18.98 2.24 -24.01
CA GLY A 224 -18.56 1.67 -25.31
C GLY A 224 -19.71 1.00 -26.08
N VAL A 225 -20.67 0.39 -25.37
CA VAL A 225 -21.84 -0.29 -25.93
C VAL A 225 -23.05 0.66 -26.04
N LEU A 226 -23.24 1.48 -25.01
CA LEU A 226 -24.36 2.42 -24.89
C LEU A 226 -24.17 3.71 -25.68
N GLN A 227 -22.93 4.08 -26.02
CA GLN A 227 -22.56 5.23 -26.86
C GLN A 227 -23.27 6.55 -26.49
N ASP A 228 -23.64 6.66 -25.21
CA ASP A 228 -24.42 7.74 -24.63
C ASP A 228 -24.01 7.85 -23.15
N PRO A 229 -23.30 8.92 -22.76
CA PRO A 229 -22.78 9.06 -21.41
C PRO A 229 -23.88 9.33 -20.37
N PHE A 230 -25.00 9.96 -20.76
CA PHE A 230 -26.10 10.24 -19.84
C PHE A 230 -26.87 8.97 -19.51
N LEU A 231 -27.18 8.19 -20.55
CA LEU A 231 -27.85 6.90 -20.41
C LEU A 231 -26.94 5.85 -19.74
N THR A 232 -25.61 5.94 -19.92
CA THR A 232 -24.66 5.11 -19.13
C THR A 232 -24.63 5.51 -17.65
N ALA A 233 -24.65 6.81 -17.33
CA ALA A 233 -24.69 7.29 -15.95
C ALA A 233 -25.98 6.85 -15.24
N ASP A 234 -27.14 6.93 -15.92
CA ASP A 234 -28.44 6.44 -15.47
C ASP A 234 -28.43 4.91 -15.20
N VAL A 235 -27.83 4.12 -16.09
CA VAL A 235 -27.60 2.68 -15.85
C VAL A 235 -26.74 2.43 -14.61
N LEU A 236 -25.71 3.23 -14.36
CA LEU A 236 -24.84 3.06 -13.19
C LEU A 236 -25.43 3.58 -11.88
N GLN A 237 -26.28 4.61 -11.91
CA GLN A 237 -26.79 5.26 -10.69
C GLN A 237 -27.64 4.32 -9.81
N GLY A 238 -28.33 3.35 -10.41
CA GLY A 238 -29.07 2.29 -9.70
C GLY A 238 -28.36 0.92 -9.66
N ALA A 239 -27.11 0.83 -10.12
CA ALA A 239 -26.41 -0.44 -10.24
C ALA A 239 -25.94 -0.99 -8.88
N ARG A 240 -26.02 -2.32 -8.71
CA ARG A 240 -25.51 -3.06 -7.53
C ARG A 240 -24.01 -3.32 -7.64
N ILE A 241 -23.27 -2.27 -8.01
CA ILE A 241 -21.83 -2.30 -8.27
C ILE A 241 -21.20 -1.11 -7.54
N SER A 242 -20.23 -1.38 -6.66
CA SER A 242 -19.50 -0.30 -5.96
C SER A 242 -18.65 0.55 -6.92
N THR A 243 -18.17 1.70 -6.45
CA THR A 243 -17.22 2.56 -7.19
C THR A 243 -15.92 1.84 -7.59
N LEU A 244 -15.55 0.75 -6.91
CA LEU A 244 -14.39 -0.09 -7.23
C LEU A 244 -14.73 -1.26 -8.19
N GLY A 245 -15.99 -1.42 -8.59
CA GLY A 245 -16.43 -2.58 -9.37
C GLY A 245 -16.79 -3.80 -8.53
N LEU A 246 -16.67 -3.76 -7.20
CA LEU A 246 -17.16 -4.85 -6.34
C LEU A 246 -18.66 -5.07 -6.60
N LEU A 247 -19.03 -6.29 -6.99
CA LEU A 247 -20.44 -6.69 -7.12
C LEU A 247 -21.02 -6.87 -5.72
N CYS A 248 -22.06 -6.10 -5.40
CA CYS A 248 -22.70 -6.13 -4.10
C CYS A 248 -23.59 -7.38 -3.95
N PRO A 249 -23.82 -7.89 -2.74
CA PRO A 249 -24.86 -8.88 -2.52
C PRO A 249 -26.25 -8.26 -2.75
N ASP A 250 -27.25 -9.09 -3.02
CA ASP A 250 -28.60 -8.66 -3.40
C ASP A 250 -29.37 -7.84 -2.34
N ASP A 251 -28.84 -7.70 -1.13
CA ASP A 251 -29.50 -7.04 0.02
C ASP A 251 -28.85 -5.71 0.49
N GLU A 252 -27.59 -5.40 0.12
CA GLU A 252 -26.88 -4.22 0.66
C GLU A 252 -26.90 -3.03 -0.30
N SER A 253 -27.96 -2.22 -0.17
CA SER A 253 -28.21 -1.02 -0.99
C SER A 253 -27.83 0.30 -0.29
N VAL A 254 -26.83 0.28 0.59
CA VAL A 254 -26.25 1.47 1.27
C VAL A 254 -24.74 1.18 1.41
N LEU A 255 -23.81 1.93 0.83
CA LEU A 255 -23.44 3.30 1.21
C LEU A 255 -23.08 4.13 -0.04
N LEU A 256 -23.91 5.13 -0.33
CA LEU A 256 -23.52 6.23 -1.20
C LEU A 256 -22.58 7.18 -0.44
N LEU A 257 -21.51 7.58 -1.13
CA LEU A 257 -20.89 8.91 -1.12
C LEU A 257 -21.44 9.94 -0.11
N GLU A 258 -20.96 9.94 1.13
CA GLU A 258 -21.05 11.12 2.01
C GLU A 258 -19.71 11.87 2.06
N GLY A 259 -19.45 12.59 0.96
CA GLY A 259 -18.51 13.70 0.99
C GLY A 259 -19.15 14.91 1.66
N THR A 260 -18.65 15.26 2.86
CA THR A 260 -18.70 16.60 3.48
C THR A 260 -19.90 17.49 3.12
N ARG A 261 -20.92 17.53 3.97
CA ARG A 261 -21.76 18.73 4.11
C ARG A 261 -22.10 18.97 5.57
N GLY A 262 -21.54 20.07 6.11
CA GLY A 262 -21.74 20.42 7.51
C GLY A 262 -23.19 20.79 7.80
N HIS A 263 -23.61 20.56 9.03
CA HIS A 263 -24.85 21.08 9.56
C HIS A 263 -24.56 21.95 10.79
N GLU A 264 -24.48 23.26 10.56
CA GLU A 264 -24.91 24.20 11.58
C GLU A 264 -26.42 24.00 11.81
N LYS A 265 -26.83 24.03 13.08
CA LYS A 265 -28.14 24.38 13.64
C LYS A 265 -27.95 24.29 15.16
N GLN A 266 -27.77 25.40 15.88
CA GLN A 266 -28.80 26.40 16.21
C GLN A 266 -29.86 25.76 17.11
N GLU A 267 -29.54 25.72 18.41
CA GLU A 267 -30.49 25.46 19.49
C GLU A 267 -31.28 26.74 19.78
N VAL A 268 -32.60 26.61 19.93
CA VAL A 268 -33.48 27.61 20.53
C VAL A 268 -34.41 26.88 21.49
N GLU A 269 -34.69 27.55 22.61
CA GLU A 269 -35.34 27.08 23.83
C GLU A 269 -36.75 26.51 23.66
N GLU A 270 -37.15 25.65 24.61
CA GLU A 270 -38.40 25.85 25.35
C GLU A 270 -38.22 25.32 26.79
N GLY A 271 -38.65 26.12 27.80
CA GLY A 271 -38.75 25.69 29.21
C GLY A 271 -39.99 24.81 29.44
N GLU A 272 -40.45 24.48 30.65
CA GLU A 272 -40.16 24.86 32.05
C GLU A 272 -40.88 23.75 32.88
N LYS A 273 -40.48 23.25 34.06
CA LYS A 273 -40.60 23.86 35.41
C LYS A 273 -40.37 22.79 36.50
N GLU A 274 -39.90 23.24 37.68
CA GLU A 274 -40.24 22.77 39.07
C GLU A 274 -40.05 21.28 39.46
N GLU A 275 -39.67 20.83 40.67
CA GLU A 275 -39.13 21.35 41.96
C GLU A 275 -38.67 20.10 42.79
N GLU A 276 -37.98 20.07 43.94
CA GLU A 276 -37.41 21.06 44.90
C GLU A 276 -36.25 20.40 45.71
N GLN A 277 -35.43 21.20 46.45
CA GLN A 277 -34.62 20.84 47.66
C GLN A 277 -33.46 19.79 47.54
N GLU A 278 -32.35 19.80 48.31
CA GLU A 278 -31.93 20.61 49.48
C GLU A 278 -30.37 20.71 49.62
N GLU A 279 -29.90 21.66 50.44
CA GLU A 279 -28.53 21.96 50.93
C GLU A 279 -27.47 20.82 50.99
N SER A 280 -26.17 21.06 50.72
CA SER A 280 -25.29 21.89 51.56
C SER A 280 -23.83 21.96 51.07
N GLY A 281 -23.11 23.03 51.45
CA GLY A 281 -21.75 22.94 52.00
C GLY A 281 -20.51 22.93 51.08
N GLY A 282 -19.59 23.87 51.33
CA GLY A 282 -18.14 23.61 51.18
C GLY A 282 -17.42 24.32 50.03
N ALA A 283 -17.00 25.57 50.27
CA ALA A 283 -15.95 26.20 49.46
C ALA A 283 -14.57 25.75 49.93
N GLU A 284 -13.69 25.31 49.03
CA GLU A 284 -12.25 25.52 49.16
C GLU A 284 -11.55 25.40 47.80
N GLY A 285 -10.68 26.36 47.50
CA GLY A 285 -10.03 26.46 46.18
C GLY A 285 -8.74 25.65 46.07
N ARG A 286 -8.42 25.18 44.87
CA ARG A 286 -7.06 24.73 44.55
C ARG A 286 -6.64 25.15 43.13
N ALA A 287 -5.53 25.87 43.06
CA ALA A 287 -4.98 26.42 41.82
C ALA A 287 -4.46 25.32 40.87
N PRO A 288 -4.43 25.56 39.54
CA PRO A 288 -3.90 24.62 38.55
C PRO A 288 -2.38 24.44 38.69
N PRO A 289 -1.83 23.27 38.31
CA PRO A 289 -0.39 23.00 38.37
C PRO A 289 0.39 23.82 37.33
N PRO A 290 1.65 24.19 37.61
CA PRO A 290 2.48 24.97 36.70
C PRO A 290 2.95 24.15 35.47
N PRO A 291 3.21 24.81 34.32
CA PRO A 291 3.63 24.13 33.10
C PRO A 291 5.06 23.58 33.18
N HIS A 292 5.27 22.40 32.60
CA HIS A 292 6.60 21.81 32.45
C HIS A 292 7.46 22.62 31.44
N PRO A 293 8.79 22.69 31.64
CA PRO A 293 9.67 23.52 30.82
C PRO A 293 9.87 22.96 29.40
N PRO A 294 10.06 23.82 28.38
CA PRO A 294 10.27 23.38 27.01
C PRO A 294 11.62 22.67 26.83
N SER A 295 11.60 21.49 26.20
CA SER A 295 12.79 20.77 25.78
C SER A 295 13.61 21.61 24.79
N ARG A 296 14.86 21.89 25.15
CA ARG A 296 15.74 22.82 24.43
C ARG A 296 16.42 22.17 23.23
N LEU A 297 16.62 23.02 22.20
CA LEU A 297 17.60 22.95 21.11
C LEU A 297 17.25 22.14 19.85
N ALA A 298 17.01 22.92 18.80
CA ALA A 298 17.10 22.52 17.39
C ALA A 298 18.53 22.74 16.85
N VAL A 299 18.67 22.58 15.53
CA VAL A 299 19.74 23.05 14.63
C VAL A 299 20.95 22.11 14.42
N SER A 300 20.96 21.49 13.24
CA SER A 300 22.09 21.64 12.31
C SER A 300 21.63 21.51 10.86
N TYR A 301 21.70 22.61 10.11
CA TYR A 301 21.46 22.73 8.67
C TYR A 301 22.82 22.66 7.94
N LEU A 302 22.86 22.25 6.66
CA LEU A 302 23.99 22.40 5.70
C LEU A 302 25.36 21.77 6.05
N MET A 303 25.81 20.79 5.26
CA MET A 303 26.82 21.01 4.19
C MET A 303 27.14 19.72 3.39
N SER A 304 27.58 19.94 2.13
CA SER A 304 28.02 18.96 1.10
C SER A 304 26.92 18.14 0.42
#